data_AF-W0E4W0-F1
#
_entry.id   AF-W0E4W0-F1
#
_cell.length_a   1.000
_cell.length_b   1.000
_cell.length_c   1.000
_cell.angle_alpha   90.00
_cell.angle_beta   90.00
_cell.angle_gamma   90.00
#
_symmetry.space_group_name_H-M   'P 1'
#
loop_
_entity.id
_entity.type
_entity.pdbx_description
1 polymer ?
#
loop_
_entity_poly.entity_id
_entity_poly.type
_entity_poly.pdbx_seq_one_letter_code
_entity_poly.pdbx_strand_id
1 'polypeptide(L)' 'MAYRKPDAQTQTRHRRRLQIARLEADLAYFQARLELLRAPRSANQLAQRKAFKMLAEVLARRIRRARQKVKEGR' A
#
# COMPACT_ATOMS: atom_id res chain seq x y z
N MET A 1 -3.63 -35.01 -13.36
CA MET A 1 -4.12 -33.61 -13.39
C MET A 1 -3.23 -32.79 -14.30
N ALA A 2 -3.76 -32.20 -15.38
CA ALA A 2 -2.97 -31.34 -16.26
C ALA A 2 -2.84 -29.93 -15.66
N TYR A 3 -1.62 -29.47 -15.42
CA TYR A 3 -1.36 -28.11 -14.93
C TYR A 3 -1.62 -27.10 -16.07
N ARG A 4 -2.78 -26.45 -16.04
CA ARG A 4 -3.09 -25.35 -16.97
C ARG A 4 -2.27 -24.14 -16.57
N LYS A 5 -1.24 -23.81 -17.36
CA LYS A 5 -0.50 -22.56 -17.19
C LYS A 5 -1.49 -21.38 -17.27
N PRO A 6 -1.48 -20.44 -16.32
CA PRO A 6 -2.35 -19.28 -16.38
C PRO A 6 -2.00 -18.44 -17.60
N ASP A 7 -3.03 -17.93 -18.29
CA ASP A 7 -2.82 -17.00 -19.40
C ASP A 7 -2.13 -15.69 -18.93
N ALA A 8 -1.52 -14.98 -19.88
CA ALA A 8 -0.78 -13.76 -19.59
C ALA A 8 -1.64 -12.68 -18.90
N GLN A 9 -2.95 -12.67 -19.17
CA GLN A 9 -3.90 -11.73 -18.59
C GLN A 9 -4.17 -12.03 -17.10
N THR A 10 -4.30 -13.30 -16.76
CA THR A 10 -4.44 -13.82 -15.38
C THR A 10 -3.19 -13.53 -14.58
N GLN A 11 -2.00 -13.79 -15.15
CA GLN A 11 -0.73 -13.49 -14.49
C GLN A 11 -0.57 -11.98 -14.23
N THR A 12 -0.95 -11.14 -15.19
CA THR A 12 -0.94 -9.67 -15.03
C THR A 12 -1.91 -9.20 -13.94
N ARG A 13 -3.13 -9.75 -13.90
CA ARG A 13 -4.11 -9.45 -12.84
C ARG A 13 -3.59 -9.86 -11.45
N HIS A 14 -2.97 -11.04 -11.33
CA HIS A 14 -2.35 -11.49 -10.09
C HIS A 14 -1.23 -10.56 -9.62
N ARG A 15 -0.31 -10.17 -10.51
CA ARG A 15 0.77 -9.23 -10.18
C ARG A 15 0.23 -7.89 -9.69
N ARG A 16 -0.80 -7.35 -10.34
CA ARG A 16 -1.45 -6.09 -9.91
C ARG A 16 -2.10 -6.21 -8.52
N ARG A 17 -2.79 -7.32 -8.25
CA ARG A 17 -3.38 -7.59 -6.92
C ARG A 17 -2.32 -7.68 -5.83
N LEU A 18 -1.22 -8.40 -6.08
CA LEU A 18 -0.09 -8.48 -5.14
C LEU A 18 0.54 -7.11 -4.89
N GLN A 19 0.69 -6.28 -5.93
CA GLN A 19 1.20 -4.93 -5.78
C GLN A 19 0.29 -4.07 -4.89
N ILE A 20 -1.02 -4.14 -5.08
CA ILE A 20 -1.99 -3.41 -4.25
C ILE A 20 -1.91 -3.91 -2.80
N ALA A 21 -1.89 -5.23 -2.58
CA ALA A 21 -1.79 -5.80 -1.24
C ALA A 21 -0.52 -5.37 -0.49
N ARG A 22 0.62 -5.27 -1.19
CA ARG A 22 1.87 -4.74 -0.60
C ARG A 22 1.73 -3.28 -0.19
N LEU A 23 1.16 -2.44 -1.05
CA LEU A 23 0.92 -1.02 -0.71
C LEU A 23 -0.04 -0.87 0.49
N GLU A 24 -1.03 -1.76 0.61
CA GLU A 24 -1.95 -1.80 1.74
C GLU A 24 -1.27 -2.23 3.04
N ALA A 25 -0.37 -3.21 2.98
CA ALA A 25 0.45 -3.62 4.11
C ALA A 25 1.36 -2.47 4.61
N ASP A 26 2.03 -1.78 3.68
CA ASP A 26 2.88 -0.63 4.02
C ASP A 26 2.05 0.51 4.65
N LEU A 27 0.86 0.78 4.12
CA LEU A 27 -0.05 1.78 4.67
C LEU A 27 -0.48 1.41 6.10
N ALA A 28 -0.87 0.15 6.33
CA ALA A 28 -1.27 -0.34 7.64
C ALA A 28 -0.11 -0.24 8.65
N TYR A 29 1.12 -0.57 8.24
CA TYR A 29 2.31 -0.40 9.06
C TYR A 29 2.53 1.07 9.45
N PHE A 30 2.42 2.01 8.51
CA PHE A 30 2.58 3.44 8.81
C PHE A 30 1.48 3.97 9.73
N GLN A 31 0.24 3.52 9.55
CA GLN A 31 -0.86 3.87 10.44
C GLN A 31 -0.61 3.36 11.87
N ALA A 32 -0.18 2.10 12.02
CA ALA A 32 0.19 1.55 13.33
C ALA A 32 1.35 2.35 13.98
N ARG A 33 2.33 2.76 13.18
CA ARG A 33 3.46 3.56 13.70
C ARG A 33 3.04 4.97 14.11
N LEU A 34 2.09 5.58 13.42
CA LEU A 34 1.50 6.87 13.81
C LEU A 34 0.75 6.79 15.14
N GLU A 35 0.04 5.68 15.37
CA GLU A 35 -0.64 5.43 16.65
C GLU A 35 0.35 5.35 17.82
N LEU A 36 1.49 4.68 17.61
CA LEU A 36 2.59 4.63 18.58
C LEU A 36 3.24 6.00 18.81
N LEU A 37 3.22 6.88 17.82
CA LEU A 37 3.81 8.23 17.87
C LEU A 37 2.77 9.33 18.16
N ARG A 38 1.59 8.99 18.70
CA ARG A 38 0.50 9.96 18.96
C ARG A 38 0.90 11.12 19.87
N ALA A 39 1.83 10.87 20.80
CA ALA A 39 2.36 11.85 21.75
C ALA A 39 3.90 11.83 21.71
N PRO A 40 4.52 12.54 20.75
CA PRO A 40 5.97 12.59 20.63
C PRO A 40 6.60 13.26 21.84
N ARG A 41 7.60 12.61 22.44
CA ARG A 41 8.37 13.10 23.59
C ARG A 41 9.75 13.64 23.20
N SER A 42 10.09 13.57 21.90
CA SER A 42 11.37 14.07 21.38
C SER A 42 11.22 14.63 19.97
N ALA A 43 12.17 15.47 19.58
CA ALA A 43 12.25 16.01 18.23
C ALA A 43 12.35 14.89 17.17
N ASN A 44 13.07 13.81 17.48
CA ASN A 44 13.16 12.63 16.61
C ASN A 44 11.78 11.97 16.43
N GLN A 45 11.02 11.75 17.50
CA GLN A 45 9.67 11.18 17.39
C GLN A 45 8.72 12.09 16.61
N LEU A 46 8.86 13.42 16.76
CA LEU A 46 8.09 14.38 15.98
C LEU A 46 8.43 14.32 14.49
N ALA A 47 9.72 14.22 14.14
CA ALA A 47 10.18 14.06 12.77
C ALA A 47 9.67 12.74 12.17
N GLN A 48 9.75 11.63 12.91
CA GLN A 48 9.20 10.34 12.50
C GLN A 48 7.70 10.42 12.23
N ARG A 49 6.93 11.05 13.12
CA ARG A 49 5.48 11.24 12.94
C ARG A 49 5.17 12.01 11.65
N LYS A 50 5.90 13.09 11.37
CA LYS A 50 5.75 13.86 10.12
C LYS A 50 6.04 13.00 8.90
N ALA A 51 7.13 12.23 8.93
CA ALA A 51 7.53 11.34 7.83
C ALA A 51 6.47 10.24 7.58
N PHE A 52 6.03 9.52 8.62
CA PHE A 52 5.03 8.46 8.48
C PHE A 52 3.68 9.01 8.00
N LYS A 53 3.28 10.21 8.43
CA LYS A 53 2.06 10.86 7.94
C LYS A 53 2.16 11.12 6.42
N MET A 54 3.26 11.71 5.98
CA MET A 54 3.48 11.99 4.56
C MET A 54 3.49 10.70 3.72
N LEU A 55 4.17 9.65 4.20
CA LEU A 55 4.22 8.36 3.53
C LEU A 55 2.85 7.69 3.44
N ALA A 56 2.07 7.69 4.53
CA ALA A 56 0.72 7.14 4.55
C ALA A 56 -0.19 7.85 3.53
N GLU A 57 -0.13 9.18 3.44
CA GLU A 57 -0.91 9.96 2.47
C GLU A 57 -0.51 9.64 1.02
N VAL A 58 0.79 9.52 0.74
CA VAL A 58 1.28 9.15 -0.60
C VAL A 58 0.80 7.75 -0.98
N LEU A 59 0.90 6.77 -0.06
CA LEU A 59 0.44 5.41 -0.31
C LEU A 59 -1.08 5.34 -0.52
N ALA A 60 -1.87 6.05 0.29
CA ALA A 60 -3.32 6.10 0.13
C ALA A 60 -3.71 6.63 -1.26
N ARG A 61 -3.04 7.68 -1.75
CA ARG A 61 -3.22 8.20 -3.12
C ARG A 61 -2.82 7.17 -4.18
N ARG A 62 -1.70 6.47 -3.99
CA ARG A 62 -1.20 5.44 -4.93
C ARG A 62 -2.14 4.24 -5.01
N ILE A 63 -2.66 3.77 -3.88
CA ILE A 63 -3.65 2.68 -3.81
C ILE A 63 -4.93 3.10 -4.54
N ARG A 64 -5.44 4.31 -4.29
CA ARG A 64 -6.65 4.83 -4.97
C ARG A 64 -6.47 4.82 -6.49
N ARG A 65 -5.35 5.34 -7.00
CA ARG A 65 -5.02 5.34 -8.43
C ARG A 65 -4.86 3.92 -8.99
N ALA A 66 -4.23 3.02 -8.25
CA ALA A 66 -4.07 1.63 -8.66
C ALA A 66 -5.41 0.91 -8.78
N ARG A 67 -6.34 1.15 -7.85
CA ARG A 67 -7.71 0.60 -7.90
C ARG A 67 -8.54 1.17 -9.05
N GLN A 68 -8.41 2.47 -9.37
CA GLN A 68 -9.06 3.08 -10.54
C GLN A 68 -8.61 2.41 -11.85
N LYS A 69 -7.30 2.23 -12.05
CA LYS A 69 -6.76 1.53 -13.22
C LYS A 69 -7.23 0.07 -13.36
N VAL A 70 -7.48 -0.60 -12.22
CA VAL A 70 -8.06 -1.95 -12.23
C VAL A 70 -9.55 -1.93 -12.60
N LYS A 71 -10.28 -0.87 -12.24
CA LYS A 71 -11.69 -0.68 -12.59
C LYS A 71 -11.87 -0.28 -14.07
N GLU A 72 -10.99 0.55 -14.62
CA GLU A 72 -11.02 1.00 -16.01
C GLU A 72 -10.53 -0.04 -17.01
N GLY A 73 -9.62 -0.93 -16.59
CA GLY A 73 -9.14 -2.06 -17.42
C GLY A 73 -9.99 -3.33 -17.31
N ARG A 74 -11.26 -3.21 -16.91
CA ARG A 74 -12.23 -4.29 -16.78
C ARG A 74 -13.29 -4.19 -17.85
#